data_AF-A0A0G0TXG3-F1
#
_entry.id   AF-A0A0G0TXG3-F1
#
_cell.length_a   1.000
_cell.length_b   1.000
_cell.length_c   1.000
_cell.angle_alpha   90.00
_cell.angle_beta   90.00
_cell.angle_gamma   90.00
#
_symmetry.space_group_name_H-M   'P 1'
#
loop_
_entity.id
_entity.type
_entity.pdbx_description
1 polymer ?
#
loop_
_entity_poly.entity_id
_entity_poly.type
_entity_poly.pdbx_seq_one_letter_code
_entity_poly.pdbx_strand_id
1 'polypeptide(L)'
;MEEQENMNDLVSIIIRTKNEERWITQCLQEVFHQEYIHFEVIIVDNESSDRTIEKARQFDVQKIIMCTDYKPGKALNQGIRESKWSSRAFIF
;
A
#
# COMPACT_ATOMS: atom_id res chain seq x y z
N MET A 1 0.72 -25.02 24.41
CA MET A 1 1.89 -24.48 23.70
C MET A 1 1.36 -23.32 22.91
N GLU A 2 1.45 -22.12 23.47
CA GLU A 2 1.06 -20.89 22.79
C GLU A 2 2.17 -20.57 21.78
N GLU A 3 1.84 -20.56 20.50
CA GLU A 3 2.72 -20.03 19.47
C GLU A 3 2.93 -18.54 19.80
N GLN A 4 4.15 -18.16 20.15
CA GLN A 4 4.53 -16.76 20.22
C GLN A 4 4.43 -16.20 18.81
N GLU A 5 3.33 -15.52 18.49
CA GLU A 5 3.22 -14.69 17.29
C GLU A 5 4.36 -13.66 17.33
N ASN A 6 5.36 -13.86 16.48
CA ASN A 6 6.48 -12.96 16.36
C ASN A 6 5.97 -11.60 15.84
N MET A 7 5.85 -10.61 16.73
CA MET A 7 5.68 -9.18 16.39
C MET A 7 6.78 -8.62 15.45
N ASN A 8 7.73 -9.43 15.03
CA ASN A 8 8.91 -9.06 14.24
C ASN A 8 8.71 -9.15 12.72
N ASP A 9 7.63 -9.78 12.25
CA ASP A 9 7.26 -9.73 10.84
C ASP A 9 6.14 -8.70 10.71
N LEU A 10 6.50 -7.42 10.59
CA LEU A 10 5.59 -6.35 10.18
C LEU A 10 5.97 -5.94 8.76
N VAL A 11 5.01 -6.00 7.84
CA VAL A 11 5.23 -5.75 6.41
C VAL A 11 4.60 -4.44 5.98
N SER A 12 5.25 -3.69 5.11
CA SER A 12 4.67 -2.51 4.48
C SER A 12 4.43 -2.78 2.99
N ILE A 13 3.18 -2.70 2.57
CA ILE A 13 2.76 -2.91 1.18
C ILE A 13 2.62 -1.54 0.52
N ILE A 14 3.47 -1.26 -0.46
CA ILE A 14 3.46 0.01 -1.18
C ILE A 14 2.83 -0.24 -2.55
N ILE A 15 1.67 0.37 -2.78
CA ILE A 15 0.90 0.24 -4.03
C ILE A 15 0.98 1.56 -4.77
N ARG A 16 1.50 1.53 -6.00
CA ARG A 16 1.52 2.74 -6.85
C ARG A 16 0.28 2.77 -7.73
N THR A 17 -0.31 3.95 -7.88
CA THR A 17 -1.53 4.10 -8.68
C THR A 17 -1.46 5.29 -9.63
N LYS A 18 -2.10 5.15 -10.80
CA LYS A 18 -2.44 6.24 -11.71
C LYS A 18 -3.65 5.86 -12.56
N ASN A 19 -4.80 6.45 -12.27
CA ASN A 19 -6.05 6.16 -12.97
C ASN A 19 -6.38 4.65 -13.01
N GLU A 20 -6.25 3.99 -11.86
CA GLU A 20 -6.44 2.56 -11.67
C GLU A 20 -7.84 2.23 -11.10
N GLU A 21 -8.86 3.06 -11.33
CA GLU A 21 -10.19 2.85 -10.73
C GLU A 21 -10.78 1.46 -11.04
N ARG A 22 -10.36 0.84 -12.15
CA ARG A 22 -10.81 -0.49 -12.56
C ARG A 22 -10.22 -1.60 -11.70
N TRP A 23 -8.97 -1.44 -11.25
CA TRP A 23 -8.17 -2.52 -10.66
C TRP A 23 -7.90 -2.34 -9.18
N ILE A 24 -7.86 -1.10 -8.69
CA ILE A 24 -7.47 -0.80 -7.30
C ILE A 24 -8.34 -1.53 -6.28
N THR A 25 -9.64 -1.65 -6.53
CA THR A 25 -10.57 -2.38 -5.64
C THR A 25 -10.22 -3.87 -5.58
N GLN A 26 -10.00 -4.52 -6.72
CA GLN A 26 -9.65 -5.94 -6.76
C GLN A 26 -8.26 -6.18 -6.15
N CYS A 27 -7.29 -5.31 -6.44
CA CYS A 27 -5.96 -5.38 -5.85
C CYS A 27 -6.01 -5.32 -4.32
N LEU A 28 -6.73 -4.34 -3.77
CA LEU A 28 -6.86 -4.19 -2.32
C LEU A 28 -7.66 -5.35 -1.71
N GLN A 29 -8.70 -5.83 -2.37
CA GLN A 29 -9.40 -7.05 -1.94
C GLN A 29 -8.43 -8.22 -1.80
N GLU A 30 -7.62 -8.53 -2.81
CA GLU A 30 -6.65 -9.63 -2.73
C GLU A 30 -5.60 -9.40 -1.64
N VAL A 31 -5.18 -8.15 -1.40
CA VAL A 31 -4.26 -7.80 -0.31
C VAL A 31 -4.89 -8.04 1.07
N PHE A 32 -6.16 -7.68 1.26
CA PHE A 32 -6.85 -7.86 2.55
C PHE A 32 -7.45 -9.25 2.77
N HIS A 33 -7.56 -10.09 1.73
CA HIS A 33 -7.99 -11.49 1.86
C HIS A 33 -6.87 -12.46 2.25
N GLN A 34 -5.64 -11.98 2.42
CA GLN A 34 -4.49 -12.80 2.78
C GLN A 34 -4.62 -13.37 4.21
N GLU A 35 -4.08 -14.56 4.45
CA GLU A 35 -4.03 -15.16 5.80
C GLU A 35 -3.08 -14.39 6.74
N TYR A 36 -2.07 -13.71 6.19
CA TYR A 36 -1.12 -12.92 6.95
C TYR A 36 -1.69 -11.52 7.23
N ILE A 37 -1.85 -11.17 8.51
CA ILE A 37 -2.57 -9.96 8.94
C ILE A 37 -1.67 -8.82 9.44
N HIS A 38 -0.36 -9.04 9.53
CA HIS A 38 0.58 -8.10 10.14
C HIS A 38 1.21 -7.16 9.10
N PHE A 39 0.38 -6.38 8.42
CA PHE A 39 0.85 -5.44 7.39
C PHE A 39 0.19 -4.06 7.48
N GLU A 40 0.83 -3.07 6.85
CA GLU A 40 0.23 -1.78 6.50
C GLU A 40 0.22 -1.61 4.98
N VAL A 41 -0.77 -0.88 4.47
CA VAL A 41 -0.90 -0.50 3.06
C VAL A 41 -0.68 0.99 2.91
N ILE A 42 0.20 1.34 1.99
CA ILE A 42 0.56 2.71 1.63
C ILE A 42 0.35 2.88 0.14
N ILE A 43 -0.50 3.82 -0.24
CA ILE A 43 -0.76 4.14 -1.64
C ILE A 43 0.07 5.34 -2.04
N VAL A 44 0.79 5.22 -3.15
CA VAL A 44 1.49 6.34 -3.78
C VAL A 44 0.82 6.63 -5.11
N ASP A 45 0.02 7.68 -5.14
CA ASP A 45 -0.80 8.05 -6.29
C ASP A 45 -0.16 9.15 -7.13
N ASN A 46 -0.14 8.94 -8.44
CA ASN A 46 0.39 9.88 -9.43
C ASN A 46 -0.71 10.76 -10.01
N GLU A 47 -1.38 11.52 -9.15
CA GLU A 47 -2.41 12.49 -9.52
C GLU A 47 -3.53 11.85 -10.37
N SER A 48 -4.12 10.78 -9.85
CA SER A 48 -5.28 10.16 -10.47
C SER A 48 -6.43 11.17 -10.56
N SER A 49 -7.00 11.30 -11.75
CA SER A 49 -8.16 12.16 -12.04
C SER A 49 -9.49 11.41 -12.02
N ASP A 50 -9.44 10.09 -11.82
CA ASP A 50 -10.60 9.21 -11.72
C ASP A 50 -10.93 8.87 -10.25
N ARG A 51 -11.73 7.82 -10.03
CA ARG A 51 -12.15 7.41 -8.69
C ARG A 51 -11.15 6.47 -8.00
N THR A 52 -9.90 6.40 -8.44
CA THR A 52 -8.89 5.52 -7.84
C THR A 52 -8.76 5.73 -6.34
N ILE A 53 -8.56 6.98 -5.91
CA ILE A 53 -8.38 7.33 -4.49
C ILE A 53 -9.68 7.14 -3.71
N GLU A 54 -10.82 7.46 -4.30
CA GLU A 54 -12.14 7.26 -3.67
C GLU A 54 -12.35 5.78 -3.34
N LYS A 55 -12.09 4.89 -4.31
CA LYS A 55 -12.19 3.44 -4.13
C LYS A 55 -11.18 2.90 -3.14
N ALA A 56 -9.95 3.40 -3.18
CA ALA A 56 -8.91 3.00 -2.24
C ALA A 56 -9.25 3.32 -0.78
N ARG A 57 -9.89 4.47 -0.52
CA ARG A 57 -10.31 4.90 0.83
C ARG A 57 -11.41 4.03 1.45
N GLN A 58 -12.01 3.12 0.70
CA GLN A 58 -12.98 2.15 1.22
C GLN A 58 -12.31 1.01 2.00
N PHE A 59 -10.99 0.88 1.91
CA PHE A 59 -10.19 -0.14 2.58
C PHE A 59 -9.38 0.48 3.74
N ASP A 60 -8.84 -0.37 4.61
CA ASP A 60 -7.97 0.06 5.72
C ASP A 60 -6.57 0.42 5.21
N VAL A 61 -6.48 1.50 4.44
CA VAL A 61 -5.23 2.06 3.92
C VAL A 61 -4.70 3.10 4.91
N GLN A 62 -3.48 2.89 5.40
CA GLN A 62 -2.92 3.73 6.47
C GLN A 62 -2.45 5.09 5.93
N LYS A 63 -1.96 5.14 4.69
CA LYS A 63 -1.49 6.39 4.06
C LYS A 63 -1.77 6.42 2.57
N ILE A 64 -2.16 7.60 2.08
CA ILE A 64 -2.25 7.93 0.66
C ILE A 64 -1.36 9.13 0.40
N ILE A 65 -0.41 8.97 -0.50
CA ILE A 65 0.65 9.93 -0.79
C ILE A 65 0.51 10.38 -2.23
N MET A 66 0.31 11.68 -2.45
CA MET A 66 0.27 12.24 -3.80
C MET A 66 1.69 12.54 -4.30
N CYS A 67 2.02 12.07 -5.50
CA CYS A 67 3.31 12.26 -6.15
C CYS A 67 3.12 13.03 -7.47
N THR A 68 3.48 14.31 -7.50
CA THR A 68 3.22 15.23 -8.62
C THR A 68 4.34 15.30 -9.68
N ASP A 69 5.53 14.79 -9.35
CA ASP A 69 6.68 14.68 -10.28
C ASP A 69 7.09 13.21 -10.34
N TYR A 70 6.26 12.43 -11.02
CA TYR A 70 6.37 10.97 -11.01
C TYR A 70 7.61 10.49 -11.73
N LYS A 71 8.47 9.84 -10.96
CA LYS A 71 9.48 8.90 -11.44
C LYS A 71 9.27 7.61 -10.66
N PRO A 72 9.29 6.43 -11.31
CA PRO A 72 9.01 5.16 -10.64
C PRO A 72 9.80 4.99 -9.33
N GLY A 73 11.12 5.23 -9.37
CA GLY A 73 11.96 5.14 -8.17
C GLY A 73 11.67 6.21 -7.11
N LYS A 74 11.24 7.42 -7.51
CA LYS A 74 10.89 8.49 -6.57
C LYS A 74 9.61 8.15 -5.80
N ALA A 75 8.58 7.68 -6.51
CA ALA A 75 7.32 7.23 -5.91
C ALA A 75 7.57 6.09 -4.91
N LEU A 76 8.39 5.10 -5.28
CA LEU A 76 8.75 3.99 -4.38
C LEU A 76 9.50 4.47 -3.15
N ASN A 77 10.54 5.29 -3.33
CA ASN A 77 11.31 5.82 -2.22
C ASN A 77 10.45 6.69 -1.29
N GLN A 78 9.42 7.34 -1.83
CA GLN A 78 8.45 8.10 -1.02
C GLN A 78 7.57 7.17 -0.20
N GLY A 79 7.04 6.09 -0.78
CA GLY A 79 6.32 5.06 -0.04
C GLY A 79 7.18 4.41 1.06
N ILE A 80 8.43 4.06 0.75
CA ILE A 80 9.36 3.46 1.72
C ILE A 80 9.64 4.42 2.89
N ARG A 81 9.89 5.71 2.61
CA ARG A 81 10.12 6.70 3.68
C ARG A 81 8.91 6.88 4.59
N GLU A 82 7.71 6.69 4.07
CA GLU A 82 6.48 6.83 4.82
C GLU A 82 6.05 5.54 5.53
N SER A 83 6.67 4.41 5.21
CA SER A 83 6.46 3.15 5.91
C SER A 83 7.00 3.18 7.32
N LYS A 84 6.23 2.57 8.23
CA LYS A 84 6.62 2.38 9.63
C LYS A 84 7.58 1.20 9.78
N TRP A 85 7.45 0.18 8.92
CA TRP A 85 8.13 -1.09 9.08
C TRP A 85 9.22 -1.27 8.02
N SER A 86 10.47 -1.12 8.44
CA SER A 86 11.64 -1.06 7.56
C SER A 86 12.13 -2.43 7.05
N SER A 87 11.62 -3.55 7.58
CA SER A 87 12.23 -4.87 7.39
C SER A 87 11.79 -5.57 6.11
N ARG A 88 10.56 -5.35 5.62
CA ARG A 88 10.04 -5.98 4.39
C ARG A 88 9.01 -5.08 3.70
N ALA A 89 9.38 -4.54 2.54
CA ALA A 89 8.47 -3.80 1.68
C ALA A 89 8.09 -4.64 0.46
N PHE A 90 6.80 -4.89 0.25
CA PHE A 90 6.28 -5.49 -0.98
C PHE A 90 5.71 -4.40 -1.87
N ILE A 91 6.09 -4.46 -3.15
CA ILE A 91 5.79 -3.42 -4.12
C ILE A 91 4.87 -4.01 -5.18
N PHE A 92 3.72 -3.37 -5.37
CA PHE A 92 2.80 -3.61 -6.49
C PHE A 92 2.80 -2.37 -7.42
#